data_AF-A0A9N9A7Y0-F1
#
_entry.id   AF-A0A9N9A7Y0-F1
#
_cell.length_a   1.000
_cell.length_b   1.000
_cell.length_c   1.000
_cell.angle_alpha   90.00
_cell.angle_beta   90.00
_cell.angle_gamma   90.00
#
_symmetry.space_group_name_H-M   'P 1'
#
loop_
_entity.id
_entity.type
_entity.pdbx_description
1 polymer ?
#
loop_
_entity_poly.entity_id
_entity_poly.type
_entity_poly.pdbx_seq_one_letter_code
_entity_poly.pdbx_strand_id
1 'polypeptide(L)'
;MIKRPCVNKVLEFFGPRIEEEVKKPVLEQCDSTNPDLYINLKMKDGHVLKQLNCWMIFKKDFHKKMTESGLYRDICLAFNIPGKERVHMVGDLVKKYWREMTEIDRTPFKELADNVKKEMNSRFPNHRPYRKRRKPKSNKIFRPYYLRSDKKKILVQRSSKLQ
;
A
#
# COMPACT_ATOMS: atom_id res chain seq x y z
N MET A 1 -2.72 -2.46 -16.13
CA MET A 1 -1.43 -1.87 -15.71
C MET A 1 -1.45 -0.38 -16.01
N ILE A 2 -1.20 0.49 -15.04
CA ILE A 2 -0.92 1.90 -15.37
C ILE A 2 0.48 1.92 -16.00
N LYS A 3 0.57 1.97 -17.33
CA LYS A 3 1.82 2.22 -18.03
C LYS A 3 2.17 3.68 -17.75
N ARG A 4 3.05 3.95 -16.78
CA ARG A 4 3.65 5.28 -16.62
C ARG A 4 4.94 5.29 -17.45
N PRO A 5 4.91 5.80 -18.70
CA PRO A 5 6.07 5.73 -19.59
C PRO A 5 7.31 6.41 -19.00
N CYS A 6 7.13 7.43 -18.15
CA CYS A 6 8.22 8.12 -17.47
C CYS A 6 9.03 7.20 -16.53
N VAL A 7 8.36 6.26 -15.84
CA VAL A 7 9.03 5.30 -14.93
C VAL A 7 9.91 4.34 -15.73
N ASN A 8 9.44 3.90 -16.90
CA ASN A 8 10.23 3.03 -17.77
C ASN A 8 11.48 3.76 -18.30
N LYS A 9 11.34 5.01 -18.75
CA LYS A 9 12.49 5.83 -19.13
C LYS A 9 13.49 5.97 -18.00
N VAL A 10 13.06 6.30 -16.78
CA VAL A 10 13.99 6.38 -15.65
C VAL A 10 14.72 5.05 -15.41
N LEU A 11 14.04 3.93 -15.54
CA LEU A 11 14.64 2.60 -15.37
C LEU A 11 15.58 2.22 -16.52
N GLU A 12 15.34 2.69 -17.74
CA GLU A 12 16.28 2.47 -18.85
C GLU A 12 17.63 3.16 -18.58
N PHE A 13 17.62 4.35 -17.97
CA PHE A 13 18.85 5.12 -17.70
C PHE A 13 19.50 4.78 -16.35
N PHE A 14 18.71 4.64 -15.29
CA PHE A 14 19.21 4.45 -13.92
C PHE A 14 18.95 3.05 -13.37
N GLY A 15 18.25 2.18 -14.09
CA GLY A 15 17.89 0.83 -13.62
C GLY A 15 19.08 0.00 -13.13
N PRO A 16 20.17 -0.12 -13.91
CA PRO A 16 21.36 -0.85 -13.46
C PRO A 16 21.95 -0.29 -12.16
N ARG A 17 22.07 1.04 -12.05
CA ARG A 17 22.55 1.71 -10.83
C ARG A 17 21.61 1.52 -9.66
N ILE A 18 20.29 1.60 -9.86
CA ILE A 18 19.30 1.37 -8.79
C ILE A 18 19.34 -0.09 -8.31
N GLU A 19 19.51 -1.04 -9.21
CA GLU A 19 19.61 -2.46 -8.86
C GLU A 19 20.83 -2.73 -7.97
N GLU A 20 21.98 -2.16 -8.32
CA GLU A 20 23.25 -2.35 -7.64
C GLU A 20 23.40 -1.51 -6.37
N GLU A 21 23.12 -0.21 -6.43
CA GLU A 21 23.37 0.73 -5.33
C GLU A 21 22.22 0.77 -4.29
N VAL A 22 21.02 0.30 -4.66
CA VAL A 22 19.83 0.40 -3.79
C VAL A 22 19.22 -0.96 -3.50
N LYS A 23 18.76 -1.68 -4.52
CA LYS A 23 17.95 -2.89 -4.30
C LYS A 23 18.74 -3.99 -3.61
N LYS A 24 19.95 -4.32 -4.10
CA LYS A 24 20.82 -5.33 -3.48
C LYS A 24 21.14 -5.01 -2.00
N PRO A 25 21.63 -3.81 -1.66
CA PRO A 25 21.85 -3.44 -0.25
C PRO A 25 20.59 -3.49 0.62
N VAL A 26 19.43 -3.10 0.09
CA VAL A 26 18.17 -3.14 0.86
C VAL A 26 17.76 -4.58 1.18
N LEU A 27 17.98 -5.51 0.25
CA LEU A 27 17.72 -6.93 0.48
C LEU A 27 18.68 -7.51 1.53
N GLU A 28 19.98 -7.25 1.39
CA GLU A 28 21.01 -7.72 2.34
C GLU A 28 20.82 -7.14 3.76
N GLN A 29 20.36 -5.90 3.87
CA GLN A 29 20.10 -5.27 5.16
C GLN A 29 18.87 -5.87 5.87
N CYS A 30 17.88 -6.35 5.13
CA CYS A 30 16.63 -6.83 5.74
C CYS A 30 16.87 -7.96 6.75
N ASP A 31 17.80 -8.87 6.47
CA ASP A 31 18.08 -10.04 7.30
C ASP A 31 18.76 -9.68 8.63
N SER A 32 19.44 -8.53 8.70
CA SER A 32 20.21 -8.10 9.86
C SER A 32 19.57 -6.93 10.62
N THR A 33 18.41 -6.43 10.17
CA THR A 33 17.84 -5.21 10.73
C THR A 33 17.03 -5.48 12.00
N ASN A 34 17.26 -4.67 13.03
CA ASN A 34 16.49 -4.69 14.28
C ASN A 34 15.02 -4.24 14.05
N PRO A 35 14.01 -5.07 14.39
CA PRO A 35 12.58 -4.74 14.28
C PRO A 35 12.16 -3.44 14.98
N ASP A 36 12.81 -3.08 16.10
CA ASP A 36 12.54 -1.86 16.86
C ASP A 36 12.52 -0.59 16.00
N LEU A 37 13.38 -0.54 14.96
CA LEU A 37 13.54 0.61 14.06
C LEU A 37 12.28 0.92 13.22
N TYR A 38 11.33 -0.01 13.17
CA TYR A 38 10.08 0.12 12.41
C TYR A 38 8.85 0.25 13.30
N ILE A 39 8.99 0.14 14.63
CA ILE A 39 7.89 0.36 15.55
C ILE A 39 7.59 1.84 15.62
N ASN A 40 6.35 2.20 15.29
CA ASN A 40 5.90 3.56 15.41
C ASN A 40 5.46 3.83 16.86
N LEU A 41 6.40 4.30 17.68
CA LEU A 41 6.11 4.69 19.08
C LEU A 41 5.35 6.01 19.19
N LYS A 42 5.17 6.75 18.09
CA LYS A 42 4.43 8.01 18.11
C LYS A 42 2.93 7.76 18.26
N MET A 43 2.35 8.35 19.30
CA MET A 43 0.90 8.43 19.44
C MET A 43 0.37 9.64 18.67
N LYS A 44 -0.79 9.49 18.01
CA LYS A 44 -1.52 10.61 17.42
C LYS A 44 -2.93 10.60 17.99
N ASP A 45 -3.35 11.72 18.59
CA ASP A 45 -4.68 11.88 19.21
C ASP A 45 -4.97 10.79 20.26
N GLY A 46 -3.97 10.38 21.04
CA GLY A 46 -4.08 9.29 22.04
C GLY A 46 -4.14 7.88 21.45
N HIS A 47 -4.00 7.72 20.13
CA HIS A 47 -3.97 6.42 19.46
C HIS A 47 -2.56 6.03 19.03
N VAL A 48 -2.19 4.77 19.30
CA VAL A 48 -0.97 4.18 18.74
C VAL A 48 -1.16 4.02 17.23
N LEU A 49 -0.19 4.50 16.45
CA LEU A 49 -0.22 4.37 15.00
C LEU A 49 0.01 2.91 14.59
N LYS A 50 -0.61 2.48 13.48
CA LYS A 50 -0.41 1.13 12.94
C LYS A 50 1.07 0.88 12.62
N GLN A 51 1.52 -0.32 12.92
CA GLN A 51 2.81 -0.84 12.46
C GLN A 51 2.91 -0.81 10.93
N LEU A 52 4.16 -0.69 10.46
CA LEU A 52 4.48 -0.82 9.06
C LEU A 52 4.29 -2.29 8.63
N ASN A 53 3.69 -2.51 7.47
CA ASN A 53 3.66 -3.83 6.85
C ASN A 53 4.93 -4.04 6.00
N CYS A 54 5.15 -5.26 5.51
CA CYS A 54 6.34 -5.61 4.72
C CYS A 54 6.61 -4.67 3.54
N TRP A 55 5.57 -4.27 2.79
CA TRP A 55 5.68 -3.29 1.72
C TRP A 55 6.15 -1.91 2.23
N MET A 56 5.61 -1.44 3.35
CA MET A 56 5.97 -0.14 3.92
C MET A 56 7.39 -0.14 4.50
N ILE A 57 7.84 -1.26 5.05
CA ILE A 57 9.22 -1.47 5.50
C ILE A 57 10.16 -1.37 4.29
N PHE A 58 9.95 -2.21 3.28
CA PHE A 58 10.72 -2.15 2.03
C PHE A 58 10.73 -0.75 1.41
N LYS A 59 9.56 -0.11 1.32
CA LYS A 59 9.46 1.24 0.75
C LYS A 59 10.30 2.24 1.53
N LYS A 60 10.27 2.19 2.87
CA LYS A 60 11.03 3.12 3.73
C LYS A 60 12.53 2.95 3.50
N ASP A 61 13.02 1.72 3.48
CA ASP A 61 14.45 1.44 3.35
C ASP A 61 14.97 1.71 1.95
N PHE A 62 14.18 1.36 0.93
CA PHE A 62 14.49 1.68 -0.46
C PHE A 62 14.56 3.19 -0.71
N HIS A 63 13.61 3.96 -0.18
CA HIS A 63 13.67 5.42 -0.26
C HIS A 63 14.89 5.98 0.48
N LYS A 64 15.20 5.46 1.66
CA LYS A 64 16.36 5.87 2.45
C LYS A 64 17.65 5.63 1.66
N LYS A 65 17.84 4.43 1.14
CA LYS A 65 19.02 4.06 0.35
C LYS A 65 19.15 4.84 -0.96
N MET A 66 18.06 5.04 -1.68
CA MET A 66 18.06 5.89 -2.89
C MET A 66 18.40 7.36 -2.59
N THR A 67 18.06 7.85 -1.40
CA THR A 67 18.41 9.21 -0.97
C THR A 67 19.88 9.28 -0.55
N GLU A 68 20.36 8.30 0.21
CA GLU A 68 21.76 8.19 0.65
C GLU A 68 22.74 8.04 -0.51
N SER A 69 22.38 7.28 -1.54
CA SER A 69 23.21 7.10 -2.75
C SER A 69 23.21 8.31 -3.69
N GLY A 70 22.42 9.36 -3.39
CA GLY A 70 22.29 10.52 -4.27
C GLY A 70 21.43 10.28 -5.52
N LEU A 71 21.05 9.03 -5.83
CA LEU A 71 20.23 8.67 -6.99
C LEU A 71 18.89 9.41 -7.02
N TYR A 72 18.29 9.66 -5.86
CA TYR A 72 17.07 10.46 -5.77
C TYR A 72 17.25 11.83 -6.44
N ARG A 73 18.38 12.50 -6.16
CA ARG A 73 18.71 13.81 -6.71
C ARG A 73 19.08 13.71 -8.18
N ASP A 74 19.91 12.74 -8.55
CA ASP A 74 20.36 12.53 -9.93
C ASP A 74 19.19 12.29 -10.88
N ILE A 75 18.25 11.41 -10.52
CA ILE A 75 17.04 11.15 -11.30
C ILE A 75 16.20 12.43 -11.42
N CYS A 76 16.03 13.17 -10.32
CA CYS A 76 15.26 14.41 -10.33
C CYS A 76 15.85 15.49 -11.24
N LEU A 77 17.19 15.60 -11.28
CA LEU A 77 17.90 16.54 -12.14
C LEU A 77 17.88 16.09 -13.61
N ALA A 78 18.19 14.83 -13.88
CA ALA A 78 18.29 14.29 -15.24
C ALA A 78 16.98 14.41 -16.04
N PHE A 79 15.83 14.24 -15.37
CA PHE A 79 14.51 14.28 -16.00
C PHE A 79 13.71 15.55 -15.69
N ASN A 80 14.32 16.56 -15.04
CA ASN A 80 13.67 17.82 -14.67
C ASN A 80 12.30 17.65 -13.97
N ILE A 81 12.19 16.72 -13.01
CA ILE A 81 10.90 16.44 -12.37
C ILE A 81 10.50 17.58 -11.41
N PRO A 82 9.29 18.13 -11.55
CA PRO A 82 8.79 19.19 -10.68
C PRO A 82 8.61 18.68 -9.24
N GLY A 83 8.85 19.55 -8.25
CA GLY A 83 8.96 19.16 -6.84
C GLY A 83 7.80 18.32 -6.30
N LYS A 84 6.55 18.63 -6.70
CA LYS A 84 5.35 17.89 -6.27
C LYS A 84 5.31 16.44 -6.80
N GLU A 85 5.95 16.17 -7.93
CA GLU A 85 5.90 14.85 -8.59
C GLU A 85 7.07 13.93 -8.21
N ARG A 86 8.16 14.48 -7.65
CA ARG A 86 9.37 13.71 -7.30
C ARG A 86 9.05 12.53 -6.38
N VAL A 87 8.26 12.77 -5.33
CA VAL A 87 7.85 11.74 -4.36
C VAL A 87 6.97 10.68 -5.02
N HIS A 88 6.10 11.07 -5.96
CA HIS A 88 5.22 10.15 -6.65
C HIS A 88 5.98 9.23 -7.60
N MET A 89 6.90 9.80 -8.39
CA MET A 89 7.70 9.03 -9.34
C MET A 89 8.59 8.01 -8.62
N VAL A 90 9.28 8.40 -7.54
CA VAL A 90 10.08 7.45 -6.77
C VAL A 90 9.19 6.40 -6.10
N GLY A 91 8.04 6.81 -5.59
CA GLY A 91 7.03 5.87 -5.07
C GLY A 91 6.57 4.85 -6.13
N ASP A 92 6.46 5.26 -7.39
CA ASP A 92 6.09 4.37 -8.49
C ASP A 92 7.25 3.46 -8.93
N LEU A 93 8.49 3.95 -8.91
CA LEU A 93 9.70 3.14 -9.14
C LEU A 93 9.79 2.01 -8.12
N VAL A 94 9.74 2.36 -6.83
CA VAL A 94 9.78 1.38 -5.72
C VAL A 94 8.66 0.36 -5.86
N LYS A 95 7.46 0.81 -6.26
CA LYS A 95 6.30 -0.04 -6.45
C LYS A 95 6.45 -1.00 -7.63
N LYS A 96 7.13 -0.58 -8.70
CA LYS A 96 7.45 -1.44 -9.83
C LYS A 96 8.43 -2.54 -9.41
N TYR A 97 9.54 -2.17 -8.76
CA TYR A 97 10.49 -3.13 -8.20
C TYR A 97 9.84 -4.14 -7.26
N TRP A 98 9.01 -3.67 -6.32
CA TRP A 98 8.32 -4.59 -5.40
C TRP A 98 7.43 -5.60 -6.11
N ARG A 99 6.75 -5.19 -7.17
CA ARG A 99 5.88 -6.10 -7.95
C ARG A 99 6.67 -7.13 -8.75
N GLU A 100 7.83 -6.75 -9.23
CA GLU A 100 8.72 -7.60 -10.03
C GLU A 100 9.59 -8.53 -9.16
N MET A 101 9.77 -8.21 -7.86
CA MET A 101 10.45 -9.10 -6.92
C MET A 101 9.77 -10.46 -6.78
N THR A 102 10.60 -11.49 -6.62
CA THR A 102 10.14 -12.86 -6.38
C THR A 102 9.55 -12.99 -4.98
N GLU A 103 8.82 -14.08 -4.75
CA GLU A 103 8.28 -14.35 -3.41
C GLU A 103 9.39 -14.60 -2.39
N ILE A 104 10.52 -15.17 -2.84
CA ILE A 104 11.73 -15.40 -2.03
C ILE A 104 12.25 -14.06 -1.51
N ASP A 105 12.46 -13.08 -2.40
CA ASP A 105 12.97 -11.74 -2.03
C ASP A 105 12.04 -10.98 -1.07
N ARG A 106 10.74 -11.28 -1.12
CA ARG A 106 9.75 -10.65 -0.22
C ARG A 106 9.67 -11.31 1.15
N THR A 107 10.15 -12.55 1.28
CA THR A 107 10.02 -13.34 2.52
C THR A 107 10.71 -12.66 3.71
N PRO A 108 11.95 -12.17 3.60
CA PRO A 108 12.62 -11.43 4.69
C PRO A 108 11.78 -10.27 5.22
N PHE A 109 11.18 -9.47 4.32
CA PHE A 109 10.35 -8.34 4.73
C PHE A 109 9.04 -8.75 5.40
N LYS A 110 8.49 -9.92 5.05
CA LYS A 110 7.29 -10.46 5.72
C LYS A 110 7.63 -10.90 7.14
N GLU A 111 8.73 -11.64 7.30
CA GLU A 111 9.20 -12.08 8.61
C GLU A 111 9.53 -10.89 9.50
N LEU A 112 10.24 -9.89 8.97
CA LEU A 112 10.51 -8.64 9.67
C LEU A 112 9.21 -7.92 10.07
N ALA A 113 8.23 -7.83 9.17
CA ALA A 113 6.94 -7.21 9.49
C ALA A 113 6.16 -7.98 10.59
N ASP A 114 6.25 -9.30 10.61
CA ASP A 114 5.64 -10.13 11.64
C ASP A 114 6.36 -9.96 12.99
N ASN A 115 7.69 -9.84 12.98
CA ASN A 115 8.47 -9.53 14.19
C ASN A 115 8.11 -8.15 14.76
N VAL A 116 8.06 -7.11 13.90
CA VAL A 116 7.60 -5.76 14.27
C VAL A 116 6.20 -5.80 14.87
N LYS A 117 5.30 -6.62 14.31
CA LYS A 117 3.93 -6.77 14.83
C LYS A 117 3.90 -7.47 16.19
N LYS A 118 4.67 -8.54 16.39
CA LYS A 118 4.78 -9.25 17.68
C LYS A 118 5.28 -8.29 18.76
N GLU A 119 6.30 -7.53 18.44
CA GLU A 119 6.93 -6.62 19.38
C GLU A 119 6.03 -5.41 19.70
N MET A 120 5.32 -4.86 18.71
CA MET A 120 4.29 -3.85 18.95
C MET A 120 3.17 -4.37 19.86
N ASN A 121 2.72 -5.61 19.66
CA ASN A 121 1.71 -6.22 20.52
C ASN A 121 2.22 -6.46 21.95
N SER A 122 3.52 -6.77 22.12
CA SER A 122 4.14 -6.88 23.43
C SER A 122 4.19 -5.52 24.15
N ARG A 123 4.57 -4.44 23.44
CA ARG A 123 4.63 -3.08 24.00
C ARG A 123 3.24 -2.47 24.25
N PHE A 124 2.26 -2.81 23.43
CA PHE A 124 0.89 -2.28 23.51
C PHE A 124 -0.16 -3.41 23.44
N PRO A 125 -0.29 -4.24 24.48
CA PRO A 125 -1.16 -5.43 24.46
C PRO A 125 -2.66 -5.10 24.29
N ASN A 126 -3.07 -3.91 24.74
CA ASN A 126 -4.44 -3.43 24.62
C ASN A 126 -4.69 -2.61 23.34
N HIS A 127 -3.70 -2.51 22.45
CA HIS A 127 -3.87 -1.78 21.20
C HIS A 127 -4.86 -2.49 20.27
N ARG A 128 -5.98 -1.82 19.98
CA ARG A 128 -6.87 -2.21 18.88
C ARG A 128 -6.68 -1.23 17.72
N PRO A 129 -6.55 -1.72 16.48
CA PRO A 129 -6.44 -0.84 15.33
C PRO A 129 -7.70 0.00 15.21
N TYR A 130 -7.58 1.30 15.47
CA TYR A 130 -8.70 2.22 15.31
C TYR A 130 -9.15 2.20 13.85
N ARG A 131 -10.34 1.62 13.62
CA ARG A 131 -11.07 1.80 12.37
C ARG A 131 -12.15 2.82 12.69
N LYS A 132 -12.06 4.03 12.12
CA LYS A 132 -13.25 4.88 12.01
C LYS A 132 -14.31 3.99 11.37
N ARG A 133 -15.36 3.64 12.13
CA ARG A 133 -16.53 2.98 11.54
C ARG A 133 -16.92 3.90 10.40
N ARG A 134 -16.91 3.39 9.16
CA ARG A 134 -17.57 4.12 8.07
C ARG A 134 -18.96 4.36 8.61
N LYS A 135 -19.39 5.64 8.66
CA LYS A 135 -20.81 5.91 8.89
C LYS A 135 -21.56 4.95 7.95
N PRO A 136 -22.58 4.21 8.41
CA PRO A 136 -23.43 3.49 7.49
C PRO A 136 -23.78 4.49 6.38
N LYS A 137 -23.82 4.05 5.12
CA LYS A 137 -24.35 4.92 4.05
C LYS A 137 -25.82 5.20 4.39
N SER A 138 -26.06 6.18 5.27
CA SER A 138 -27.36 6.74 5.57
C SER A 138 -27.74 7.59 4.37
N ASN A 139 -28.20 6.87 3.36
CA ASN A 139 -29.12 7.27 2.31
C ASN A 139 -29.23 6.04 1.38
N LYS A 140 -29.72 4.92 1.93
CA LYS A 140 -30.83 4.27 1.22
C LYS A 140 -31.96 5.29 1.27
N ILE A 141 -31.90 6.27 0.36
CA ILE A 141 -33.11 6.77 -0.26
C ILE A 141 -33.86 5.49 -0.59
N PHE A 142 -35.03 5.30 0.01
CA PHE A 142 -36.00 4.35 -0.50
C PHE A 142 -36.14 4.71 -1.98
N ARG A 143 -35.42 4.03 -2.88
CA ARG A 143 -35.71 4.09 -4.30
C ARG A 143 -37.02 3.33 -4.38
N PRO A 144 -38.18 3.99 -4.57
CA PRO A 144 -39.36 3.24 -4.97
C PRO A 144 -38.89 2.57 -6.25
N TYR A 145 -38.84 1.24 -6.24
CA TYR A 145 -38.56 0.51 -7.46
C TYR A 145 -39.53 1.09 -8.47
N TYR A 146 -39.01 1.62 -9.58
CA TYR A 146 -39.80 1.66 -10.81
C TYR A 146 -40.46 0.29 -10.85
N LEU A 147 -41.78 0.28 -10.72
CA LEU A 147 -42.60 -0.90 -10.91
C LEU A 147 -42.18 -1.41 -12.29
N ARG A 148 -41.29 -2.40 -12.33
CA ARG A 148 -41.08 -3.19 -13.53
C ARG A 148 -42.46 -3.76 -13.81
N SER A 149 -43.07 -3.22 -14.86
CA SER A 149 -44.34 -3.61 -15.48
C SER A 149 -44.47 -5.12 -15.64
N ASP A 150 -43.35 -5.82 -15.64
CA ASP A 150 -43.24 -7.26 -15.87
C ASP A 150 -43.59 -8.12 -14.64
N LYS A 151 -43.82 -7.51 -13.46
CA LYS A 151 -44.33 -8.22 -12.27
C LYS A 151 -45.82 -8.04 -11.98
N LYS A 152 -46.59 -7.38 -12.86
CA LYS A 152 -48.06 -7.32 -12.76
C LYS A 152 -48.79 -8.60 -13.22
N LYS A 153 -48.10 -9.59 -13.80
CA LYS A 153 -48.76 -10.80 -14.35
C LYS A 153 -48.86 -12.02 -13.42
N ILE A 154 -48.31 -11.96 -12.19
CA ILE A 154 -48.37 -13.12 -11.26
C ILE A 154 -49.51 -12.98 -10.21
N LEU A 155 -50.22 -11.86 -10.19
CA LEU A 155 -51.25 -11.56 -9.18
C LEU A 155 -52.69 -11.50 -9.72
N VAL A 156 -52.96 -12.04 -10.92
CA VAL A 156 -54.33 -12.09 -11.50
C VAL A 156 -54.82 -13.53 -11.76
N GLN A 157 -53.99 -14.57 -11.60
CA GLN A 157 -54.42 -15.96 -11.84
C GLN A 157 -54.74 -16.80 -10.58
N ARG A 158 -54.68 -16.23 -9.38
CA ARG A 158 -55.02 -16.94 -8.13
C ARG A 158 -56.37 -16.56 -7.51
N SER A 159 -57.10 -15.63 -8.11
CA SER A 159 -58.41 -15.18 -7.61
C SER A 159 -59.61 -15.79 -8.34
N SER A 160 -59.42 -16.73 -9.27
CA SER A 160 -60.51 -17.38 -10.02
C SER A 160 -60.70 -18.87 -9.69
N LYS A 161 -60.18 -19.37 -8.57
CA LYS A 161 -60.42 -20.76 -8.10
C LYS A 161 -60.86 -20.86 -6.64
N LEU A 162 -61.50 -19.81 -6.12
CA LEU A 162 -62.24 -19.84 -4.86
C LEU A 162 -63.62 -19.21 -5.10
N GLN A 163 -64.42 -19.90 -5.91
CA GLN A 163 -65.89 -19.89 -5.90
C GLN A 163 -66.35 -21.32 -6.09
#